data_AF-A0A528FIH5-F1
#
_entry.id   AF-A0A528FIH5-F1
#
_cell.length_a   1.000
_cell.length_b   1.000
_cell.length_c   1.000
_cell.angle_alpha   90.00
_cell.angle_beta   90.00
_cell.angle_gamma   90.00
#
_symmetry.space_group_name_H-M   'P 1'
#
loop_
_entity.id
_entity.type
_entity.pdbx_description
1 polymer ?
#
loop_
_entity_poly.entity_id
_entity_poly.type
_entity_poly.pdbx_seq_one_letter_code
_entity_poly.pdbx_strand_id
1 'polypeptide(L)' 'PEGGVKKYPGSPLIARHLMRKQDRLSAIELHRQDAAKLRALFARDFQTRVIELDGWLALGAHLPPKEKRGLVLVDPPF' A
#
# COMPACT_ATOMS: atom_id res chain seq x y z
N PRO A 1 10.62 33.13 1.83
CA PRO A 1 10.58 31.82 2.51
C PRO A 1 9.71 30.83 1.72
N GLU A 2 10.32 29.84 1.05
CA GLU A 2 9.59 28.82 0.27
C GLU A 2 8.91 27.74 1.15
N GLY A 3 8.17 28.16 2.18
CA GLY A 3 7.58 27.31 3.21
C GLY A 3 6.26 26.64 2.82
N GLY A 4 6.19 26.03 1.63
CA GLY A 4 4.98 25.35 1.13
C GLY A 4 5.04 23.83 1.24
N VAL A 5 3.88 23.18 1.38
CA VAL A 5 3.75 21.71 1.29
C VAL A 5 4.01 21.27 -0.16
N LYS A 6 5.15 20.62 -0.41
CA LYS A 6 5.54 20.14 -1.76
C LYS A 6 5.07 18.71 -2.05
N LYS A 7 4.72 17.93 -1.02
CA LYS A 7 4.31 16.52 -1.14
C LYS A 7 3.26 16.20 -0.08
N TYR A 8 2.25 15.43 -0.48
CA TYR A 8 1.25 14.86 0.42
C TYR A 8 1.37 13.33 0.38
N PRO A 9 1.49 12.65 1.54
CA PRO A 9 1.63 11.20 1.56
C PRO A 9 0.31 10.53 1.20
N GLY A 10 0.35 9.60 0.25
CA GLY A 10 -0.79 8.71 -0.03
C GLY A 10 -1.03 7.71 1.10
N SER A 11 -2.17 7.04 1.06
CA SER A 11 -2.57 6.03 2.05
C SER A 11 -1.52 4.92 2.29
N PRO A 12 -0.74 4.44 1.29
CA PRO A 12 0.28 3.42 1.55
C PRO A 12 1.39 3.90 2.49
N LEU A 13 1.80 5.17 2.38
CA LEU A 13 2.83 5.76 3.25
C LEU A 13 2.29 5.99 4.66
N ILE A 14 1.07 6.50 4.78
CA ILE A 14 0.42 6.75 6.07
C ILE A 14 0.25 5.41 6.81
N ALA A 15 -0.34 4.41 6.14
CA ALA A 15 -0.52 3.09 6.71
C ALA A 15 0.82 2.50 7.14
N ARG A 16 1.83 2.53 6.25
CA ARG A 16 3.14 1.96 6.58
C ARG A 16 3.80 2.65 7.77
N HIS A 17 3.69 3.96 7.88
CA HIS A 17 4.26 4.75 8.97
C HIS A 17 3.63 4.42 10.33
N LEU A 18 2.33 4.09 10.36
CA LEU A 18 1.61 3.74 11.59
C LEU A 18 1.75 2.26 11.98
N MET A 19 2.19 1.40 11.06
CA MET A 19 2.33 -0.04 11.29
C MET A 19 3.55 -0.37 12.16
N ARG A 20 3.38 -1.35 13.06
CA ARG A 20 4.47 -1.84 13.93
C ARG A 20 5.40 -2.76 13.15
N LYS A 21 6.52 -3.12 13.79
CA LYS A 21 7.55 -4.00 13.20
C LYS A 21 7.06 -5.40 12.84
N GLN A 22 5.96 -5.90 13.40
CA GLN A 22 5.43 -7.22 13.03
C GLN A 22 4.35 -7.17 11.93
N ASP A 23 3.82 -5.99 11.63
CA ASP A 23 2.70 -5.85 10.70
C ASP A 23 3.25 -5.85 9.25
N ARG A 24 2.42 -6.28 8.27
CA ARG A 24 2.81 -6.39 6.85
C ARG A 24 1.81 -5.67 5.95
N LEU A 25 2.33 -4.93 4.97
CA LEU A 25 1.52 -4.14 4.03
C LEU A 25 1.50 -4.82 2.66
N SER A 26 0.30 -5.04 2.12
CA SER A 26 0.10 -5.35 0.69
C SER A 26 -0.56 -4.14 0.04
N ALA A 27 0.15 -3.48 -0.88
CA ALA A 27 -0.39 -2.41 -1.70
C ALA A 27 -0.71 -2.97 -3.09
N ILE A 28 -1.97 -2.89 -3.50
CA ILE A 28 -2.46 -3.43 -4.77
C ILE A 28 -2.89 -2.23 -5.63
N GLU A 29 -2.32 -2.13 -6.82
CA GLU A 29 -2.55 -1.02 -7.73
C GLU A 29 -2.72 -1.58 -9.14
N LEU A 30 -3.77 -1.17 -9.85
CA LEU A 30 -4.03 -1.63 -11.22
C LEU A 30 -3.24 -0.80 -12.23
N HIS A 31 -3.01 0.49 -11.95
CA HIS A 31 -2.33 1.39 -12.86
C HIS A 31 -0.81 1.17 -12.84
N ARG A 32 -0.30 0.59 -13.93
CA ARG A 32 1.11 0.19 -14.10
C ARG A 32 2.14 1.24 -13.67
N GLN A 33 1.92 2.51 -14.02
CA GLN A 33 2.87 3.57 -13.71
C GLN A 33 2.93 3.86 -12.21
N ASP A 34 1.79 3.81 -11.53
CA ASP A 34 1.72 4.08 -10.09
C ASP A 34 2.16 2.87 -9.28
N ALA A 35 1.85 1.66 -9.74
CA ALA A 35 2.45 0.44 -9.19
C ALA A 35 3.98 0.47 -9.27
N ALA A 36 4.57 0.94 -10.38
CA ALA A 36 6.01 1.09 -10.51
C ALA A 36 6.59 2.14 -9.52
N LYS A 37 5.91 3.29 -9.36
CA LYS A 37 6.31 4.30 -8.36
C LYS A 37 6.23 3.76 -6.93
N LEU A 38 5.16 3.02 -6.59
CA LEU A 38 5.00 2.37 -5.28
C LEU A 38 6.07 1.32 -5.03
N ARG A 39 6.41 0.50 -6.04
CA ARG A 39 7.53 -0.47 -5.95
C ARG A 39 8.84 0.24 -5.64
N ALA A 40 9.13 1.34 -6.34
CA ALA A 40 10.34 2.11 -6.10
C ALA A 40 10.35 2.74 -4.70
N LEU A 41 9.21 3.29 -4.27
CA LEU A 41 9.03 3.90 -2.95
C LEU A 41 9.32 2.92 -1.81
N PHE A 42 8.91 1.66 -1.98
CA PHE A 42 9.02 0.61 -0.96
C PHE A 42 10.11 -0.43 -1.21
N ALA A 43 11.01 -0.20 -2.17
CA ALA A 43 11.99 -1.20 -2.64
C ALA A 43 12.90 -1.80 -1.54
N ARG A 44 13.07 -1.10 -0.41
CA ARG A 44 13.92 -1.53 0.71
C ARG A 44 13.14 -1.92 1.96
N ASP A 45 11.81 -1.94 1.89
CA ASP A 45 10.95 -2.29 3.02
C ASP A 45 10.43 -3.72 2.85
N PHE A 46 11.12 -4.67 3.51
CA PHE A 46 10.79 -6.08 3.45
C PHE A 46 9.39 -6.42 4.02
N GLN A 47 8.76 -5.50 4.75
CA GLN A 47 7.41 -5.68 5.32
C GLN A 47 6.32 -5.29 4.35
N THR A 48 6.69 -4.78 3.18
CA THR A 48 5.78 -4.31 2.14
C THR A 48 5.83 -5.20 0.91
N ARG A 49 4.69 -5.32 0.24
CA ARG A 49 4.60 -5.95 -1.07
C ARG A 49 3.71 -5.08 -1.95
N VAL A 50 4.19 -4.77 -3.15
CA VAL A 50 3.42 -4.04 -4.16
C VAL A 50 3.05 -5.01 -5.27
N ILE A 51 1.77 -5.06 -5.60
CA ILE A 51 1.19 -5.99 -6.58
C ILE A 51 0.49 -5.15 -7.64
N GLU A 52 0.84 -5.38 -8.91
CA GLU A 52 0.14 -4.77 -10.04
C GLU A 52 -1.00 -5.70 -10.44
N LEU A 53 -2.20 -5.46 -9.89
CA LEU A 53 -3.37 -6.32 -10.08
C LEU A 53 -4.65 -5.55 -9.76
N ASP A 54 -5.78 -6.04 -10.26
CA ASP A 54 -7.10 -5.58 -9.80
C ASP A 54 -7.29 -5.91 -8.31
N GLY A 55 -7.57 -4.88 -7.52
CA GLY A 55 -7.81 -4.99 -6.07
C GLY A 55 -8.97 -5.91 -5.70
N TRP A 56 -10.03 -5.95 -6.52
CA TRP A 56 -11.18 -6.83 -6.29
C TRP A 56 -10.83 -8.31 -6.48
N LEU A 57 -9.99 -8.62 -7.48
CA LEU A 57 -9.49 -9.97 -7.69
C LEU A 57 -8.50 -10.39 -6.61
N ALA A 58 -7.66 -9.45 -6.16
CA ALA A 58 -6.63 -9.72 -5.16
C ALA A 58 -7.21 -10.01 -3.76
N LEU A 59 -8.34 -9.38 -3.41
CA LEU A 59 -8.98 -9.50 -2.10
C LEU A 59 -9.23 -10.94 -1.66
N GLY A 60 -9.74 -11.79 -2.56
CA GLY A 60 -10.01 -13.19 -2.27
C GLY A 60 -8.76 -14.02 -1.96
N ALA A 61 -7.59 -13.64 -2.50
CA ALA A 61 -6.34 -14.34 -2.26
C ALA A 61 -5.66 -13.92 -0.93
N HIS A 62 -6.02 -12.75 -0.41
CA HIS A 62 -5.41 -12.17 0.80
C HIS A 62 -6.23 -12.38 2.07
N LEU A 63 -7.45 -12.90 1.95
CA LEU A 63 -8.36 -13.15 3.07
C LEU A 63 -8.69 -14.65 3.20
N PRO A 64 -8.70 -15.20 4.43
CA PRO A 64 -8.28 -14.57 5.68
C PRO A 64 -6.74 -14.45 5.77
N PRO A 65 -6.21 -13.37 6.39
CA PRO A 65 -4.78 -13.27 6.61
C PRO A 65 -4.32 -14.28 7.66
N LYS A 66 -3.07 -14.76 7.56
CA LYS A 66 -2.49 -15.73 8.50
C LYS A 66 -2.52 -15.21 9.95
N GLU A 67 -2.39 -13.90 10.09
CA GLU A 67 -2.36 -13.16 11.34
C GLU A 67 -3.74 -13.09 12.02
N LYS A 68 -4.82 -13.53 11.34
CA LYS A 68 -6.23 -13.43 11.78
C LYS A 68 -6.68 -12.03 12.20
N ARG A 69 -5.90 -11.02 11.81
CA ARG A 69 -6.11 -9.59 12.07
C ARG A 69 -5.65 -8.85 10.82
N GLY A 70 -6.47 -7.93 10.34
CA GLY A 70 -6.15 -7.15 9.16
C GLY A 70 -7.06 -5.94 9.04
N LEU A 71 -6.57 -4.94 8.33
CA LEU A 71 -7.33 -3.80 7.85
C LEU A 71 -7.27 -3.87 6.32
N VAL A 72 -8.43 -3.76 5.68
CA VAL A 72 -8.52 -3.55 4.24
C VAL A 72 -9.01 -2.12 4.03
N LEU A 73 -8.21 -1.31 3.35
CA LEU A 73 -8.63 -0.01 2.83
C LEU A 73 -8.98 -0.19 1.35
N VAL A 74 -10.21 0.14 0.97
CA VAL A 74 -10.68 0.13 -0.41
C VAL A 74 -11.00 1.56 -0.78
N ASP A 75 -10.29 2.10 -1.77
CA ASP A 75 -10.40 3.48 -2.24
C ASP A 75 -10.41 3.47 -3.78
N PRO A 76 -11.56 3.19 -4.41
CA PRO A 76 -11.67 3.19 -5.87
C PRO A 76 -11.58 4.63 -6.41
N PRO A 77 -11.27 4.81 -7.70
CA PRO A 77 -11.23 6.15 -8.31
C PRO A 77 -12.59 6.87 -8.36
N PHE A 78 -13.70 6.18 -8.05
CA PHE A 78 -15.07 6.70 -8.04
C PHE A 78 -15.86 6.17 -6.84
#